data_AF-X1EDT1-F1
#
_entry.id   AF-X1EDT1-F1
#
_cell.length_a   1.000
_cell.length_b   1.000
_cell.length_c   1.000
_cell.angle_alpha   90.00
_cell.angle_beta   90.00
_cell.angle_gamma   90.00
#
_symmetry.space_group_name_H-M   'P 1'
#
loop_
_entity.id
_entity.type
_entity.pdbx_description
1 polymer ?
#
loop_
_entity_poly.entity_id
_entity_poly.type
_entity_poly.pdbx_seq_one_letter_code
_entity_poly.pdbx_strand_id
1 'polypeptide(L)'
;MNIKTKQWDKRALNATAPYLIQKLPPLTDSYEIIGKISPFFIKKHGLNPNTLLIAWSGDNPNSLIGVGLIDKGKVAISLGTSDTYFGYMKNLHLDLNGEGHVFGAPTGDYMSLICYKNGSLAREKIKEEFNLDWDKFSEILRKTSPGNNGKIMLP
;
A
#
# COMPACT_ATOMS: atom_id res chain seq x y z
N MET A 1 0.71 -1.38 -16.24
CA MET A 1 -0.64 -0.85 -16.52
C MET A 1 -0.57 0.67 -16.60
N ASN A 2 -1.24 1.29 -17.55
CA ASN A 2 -1.46 2.74 -17.55
C ASN A 2 -2.59 3.07 -16.57
N ILE A 3 -2.27 3.72 -15.46
CA ILE A 3 -3.21 3.97 -14.36
C ILE A 3 -4.32 4.96 -14.74
N LYS A 4 -4.08 5.85 -15.71
CA LYS A 4 -5.07 6.82 -16.19
C LYS A 4 -6.14 6.14 -17.05
N THR A 5 -5.71 5.28 -17.98
CA THR A 5 -6.63 4.59 -18.90
C THR A 5 -7.14 3.25 -18.35
N LYS A 6 -6.55 2.76 -17.25
CA LYS A 6 -6.79 1.42 -16.67
C LYS A 6 -6.59 0.28 -17.69
N GLN A 7 -5.65 0.47 -18.62
CA GLN A 7 -5.34 -0.51 -19.67
C GLN A 7 -3.85 -0.87 -19.66
N TRP A 8 -3.50 -1.99 -20.30
CA TRP A 8 -2.10 -2.32 -20.54
C TRP A 8 -1.46 -1.28 -21.49
N ASP A 9 -0.35 -0.68 -21.07
CA ASP A 9 0.35 0.34 -21.86
C ASP A 9 1.20 -0.31 -22.93
N LYS A 10 0.88 -0.10 -24.21
CA LYS A 10 1.58 -0.75 -25.34
C LYS A 10 3.09 -0.45 -25.35
N ARG A 11 3.50 0.76 -24.97
CA ARG A 11 4.93 1.13 -24.95
C ARG A 11 5.66 0.37 -23.85
N ALA A 12 5.09 0.32 -22.65
CA ALA A 12 5.66 -0.43 -21.53
C ALA A 12 5.74 -1.94 -21.83
N LEU A 13 4.70 -2.51 -22.45
CA LEU A 13 4.71 -3.93 -22.86
C LEU A 13 5.84 -4.23 -23.83
N ASN A 14 5.94 -3.44 -24.90
CA ASN A 14 6.94 -3.62 -25.96
C ASN A 14 8.37 -3.42 -25.45
N ALA A 15 8.57 -2.51 -24.50
CA ALA A 15 9.87 -2.28 -23.86
C ALA A 15 10.27 -3.41 -22.89
N THR A 16 9.32 -4.22 -22.42
CA THR A 16 9.57 -5.27 -21.43
C THR A 16 9.89 -6.62 -22.09
N ALA A 17 8.98 -7.13 -22.94
CA ALA A 17 9.15 -8.43 -23.58
C ALA A 17 8.24 -8.62 -24.81
N PRO A 18 8.68 -9.40 -25.82
CA PRO A 18 7.83 -9.74 -26.95
C PRO A 18 6.61 -10.57 -26.51
N TYR A 19 5.46 -10.31 -27.15
CA TYR A 19 4.19 -11.01 -26.91
C TYR A 19 3.64 -10.95 -25.47
N LEU A 20 4.14 -10.04 -24.63
CA LEU A 20 3.77 -9.97 -23.21
C LEU A 20 2.26 -9.82 -22.99
N ILE A 21 1.56 -9.06 -23.85
CA ILE A 21 0.10 -8.87 -23.74
C ILE A 21 -0.69 -10.19 -23.78
N GLN A 22 -0.19 -11.22 -24.49
CA GLN A 22 -0.86 -12.52 -24.60
C GLN A 22 -0.70 -13.36 -23.31
N LYS A 23 0.26 -12.98 -22.46
CA LYS A 23 0.58 -13.68 -21.21
C LYS A 23 -0.03 -13.00 -19.99
N LEU A 24 -0.51 -11.76 -20.14
CA LEU A 24 -1.14 -11.01 -19.06
C LEU A 24 -2.66 -11.20 -19.11
N PRO A 25 -3.32 -11.34 -17.95
CA PRO A 25 -4.77 -11.40 -17.91
C PRO A 25 -5.39 -10.05 -18.35
N PRO A 26 -6.66 -10.06 -18.79
CA PRO A 26 -7.42 -8.82 -18.92
C PRO A 26 -7.50 -8.11 -17.57
N LEU A 27 -7.49 -6.78 -17.60
CA LEU A 27 -7.67 -5.96 -16.41
C LEU A 27 -9.16 -5.83 -16.09
N THR A 28 -9.48 -5.77 -14.80
CA THR A 28 -10.84 -5.58 -14.28
C THR A 28 -10.78 -4.78 -12.99
N ASP A 29 -11.90 -4.19 -12.57
CA ASP A 29 -11.95 -3.51 -11.28
C ASP A 29 -11.88 -4.53 -10.13
N SER A 30 -11.29 -4.12 -9.00
CA SER A 30 -11.02 -5.03 -7.87
C SER A 30 -12.28 -5.63 -7.22
N TYR A 31 -13.44 -4.98 -7.37
CA TYR A 31 -14.72 -5.44 -6.84
C TYR A 31 -15.54 -6.28 -7.83
N GLU A 32 -15.04 -6.50 -9.05
CA GLU A 32 -15.77 -7.28 -10.06
C GLU A 32 -15.83 -8.76 -9.72
N ILE A 33 -17.00 -9.35 -9.95
CA ILE A 33 -17.20 -10.80 -9.84
C ILE A 33 -16.62 -11.45 -11.08
N ILE A 34 -15.54 -12.21 -10.92
CA ILE A 34 -14.81 -12.87 -12.01
C ILE A 34 -15.30 -14.30 -12.28
N GLY A 35 -16.24 -14.80 -11.48
CA GLY A 35 -16.87 -16.09 -11.69
C GLY A 35 -17.33 -16.74 -10.40
N LYS A 36 -17.64 -18.04 -10.51
CA LYS A 36 -17.96 -18.90 -9.37
C LYS A 36 -16.76 -19.76 -9.00
N ILE A 37 -16.76 -20.23 -7.76
CA ILE A 37 -15.76 -21.17 -7.28
C ILE A 37 -15.69 -22.44 -8.13
N SER A 38 -14.47 -22.96 -8.33
CA SER A 38 -14.28 -24.19 -9.12
C SER A 38 -14.94 -25.41 -8.46
N PRO A 39 -15.54 -26.33 -9.25
CA PRO A 39 -16.03 -27.63 -8.78
C PRO A 39 -15.02 -28.43 -7.96
N PHE A 40 -13.72 -28.23 -8.23
CA PHE A 40 -12.66 -28.86 -7.46
C PHE A 40 -12.74 -28.52 -5.96
N PHE A 41 -12.88 -27.23 -5.60
CA PHE A 41 -12.92 -26.81 -4.20
C PHE A 41 -14.26 -27.15 -3.53
N ILE A 42 -15.35 -27.21 -4.30
CA ILE A 42 -16.65 -27.70 -3.82
C ILE A 42 -16.51 -29.17 -3.40
N LYS A 43 -16.01 -30.03 -4.29
CA LYS A 43 -15.85 -31.47 -4.01
C LYS A 43 -14.84 -31.75 -2.90
N LYS A 44 -13.73 -31.02 -2.87
CA LYS A 44 -12.63 -31.26 -1.92
C LYS A 44 -12.89 -30.69 -0.53
N HIS A 45 -13.55 -29.54 -0.44
CA HIS A 45 -13.69 -28.79 0.82
C HIS A 45 -15.14 -28.51 1.23
N GLY A 46 -16.13 -28.96 0.47
CA GLY A 46 -17.55 -28.75 0.78
C GLY A 46 -18.00 -27.29 0.66
N LEU A 47 -17.27 -26.46 -0.10
CA LEU A 47 -17.63 -25.06 -0.28
C LEU A 47 -18.93 -24.91 -1.06
N ASN A 48 -19.70 -23.85 -0.75
CA ASN A 48 -20.99 -23.59 -1.39
C ASN A 48 -20.79 -23.37 -2.92
N PRO A 49 -21.53 -24.08 -3.79
CA PRO A 49 -21.39 -23.94 -5.25
C PRO A 49 -21.79 -22.56 -5.79
N ASN A 50 -22.47 -21.74 -5.00
CA ASN A 50 -22.82 -20.36 -5.34
C ASN A 50 -21.79 -19.34 -4.82
N THR A 51 -20.65 -19.77 -4.26
CA THR A 51 -19.58 -18.87 -3.83
C THR A 51 -19.04 -18.10 -5.02
N LEU A 52 -19.09 -16.77 -4.92
CA LEU A 52 -18.59 -15.84 -5.93
C LEU A 52 -17.12 -15.54 -5.69
N LEU A 53 -16.35 -15.45 -6.77
CA LEU A 53 -14.97 -15.00 -6.76
C LEU A 53 -14.94 -13.55 -7.22
N ILE A 54 -14.31 -12.69 -6.43
CA ILE A 54 -14.04 -11.31 -6.84
C ILE A 54 -12.57 -11.19 -7.26
N ALA A 55 -12.29 -10.30 -8.21
CA ALA A 55 -10.94 -10.08 -8.75
C ALA A 55 -9.91 -9.78 -7.67
N TRP A 56 -10.37 -9.07 -6.62
CA TRP A 56 -9.58 -8.66 -5.48
C TRP A 56 -8.48 -7.66 -5.88
N SER A 57 -7.60 -7.31 -4.94
CA SER A 57 -6.51 -6.36 -5.18
C SER A 57 -5.23 -6.77 -4.45
N GLY A 58 -4.16 -5.99 -4.60
CA GLY A 58 -2.93 -6.16 -3.84
C GLY A 58 -3.12 -5.92 -2.33
N ASP A 59 -2.17 -6.40 -1.53
CA ASP A 59 -2.16 -6.26 -0.07
C ASP A 59 -2.30 -4.82 0.43
N ASN A 60 -1.54 -3.88 -0.15
CA ASN A 60 -1.55 -2.46 0.22
C ASN A 60 -2.87 -1.76 -0.16
N PRO A 61 -3.39 -1.89 -1.40
CA PRO A 61 -4.74 -1.45 -1.75
C PRO A 61 -5.82 -2.01 -0.82
N ASN A 62 -5.75 -3.28 -0.43
CA ASN A 62 -6.74 -3.86 0.49
C ASN A 62 -6.58 -3.34 1.92
N SER A 63 -5.34 -3.12 2.37
CA SER A 63 -5.07 -2.54 3.69
C SER A 63 -5.63 -1.13 3.78
N LEU A 64 -5.52 -0.32 2.72
CA LEU A 64 -6.10 1.01 2.61
C LEU A 64 -7.60 1.00 2.97
N ILE A 65 -8.40 0.15 2.31
CA ILE A 65 -9.83 0.06 2.60
C ILE A 65 -10.10 -0.64 3.93
N GLY A 66 -9.25 -1.60 4.34
CA GLY A 66 -9.38 -2.33 5.59
C GLY A 66 -9.23 -1.45 6.83
N VAL A 67 -8.41 -0.39 6.76
CA VAL A 67 -8.30 0.63 7.82
C VAL A 67 -9.26 1.80 7.64
N GLY A 68 -10.22 1.70 6.71
CA GLY A 68 -11.27 2.69 6.49
C GLY A 68 -10.85 3.94 5.70
N LEU A 69 -9.75 3.89 4.94
CA LEU A 69 -9.31 4.97 4.07
C LEU A 69 -10.03 4.90 2.70
N ILE A 70 -11.34 5.18 2.73
CA ILE A 70 -12.20 5.18 1.55
C ILE A 70 -12.58 6.58 1.06
N ASP A 71 -12.25 7.61 1.84
CA ASP A 71 -12.54 9.02 1.56
C ASP A 71 -11.35 9.92 1.91
N LYS A 72 -11.37 11.17 1.44
CA LYS A 72 -10.33 12.17 1.72
C LYS A 72 -10.27 12.54 3.20
N GLY A 73 -9.10 13.02 3.63
CA GLY A 73 -8.89 13.62 4.96
C GLY A 73 -8.30 12.68 6.00
N LYS A 74 -8.00 11.43 5.63
CA LYS A 74 -7.33 10.46 6.49
C LYS A 74 -6.13 9.85 5.78
N VAL A 75 -5.18 9.40 6.59
CA VAL A 75 -3.97 8.70 6.15
C VAL A 75 -3.69 7.57 7.13
N ALA A 76 -2.94 6.56 6.69
CA ALA A 76 -2.40 5.53 7.55
C ALA A 76 -0.88 5.56 7.48
N ILE A 77 -0.26 5.41 8.65
CA ILE A 77 1.18 5.25 8.79
C ILE A 77 1.39 3.93 9.50
N SER A 78 1.93 2.95 8.78
CA SER A 78 2.36 1.67 9.33
C SER A 78 3.79 1.83 9.82
N LEU A 79 3.99 1.73 11.14
CA LEU A 79 5.31 1.83 11.76
C LEU A 79 5.90 0.42 11.94
N GLY A 80 6.95 0.10 11.19
CA GLY A 80 7.58 -1.22 11.17
C GLY A 80 9.06 -1.12 10.82
N THR A 81 9.69 -2.23 10.42
CA THR A 81 11.11 -2.24 9.99
C THR A 81 11.41 -1.14 8.98
N SER A 82 10.49 -0.97 8.02
CA SER A 82 10.33 0.25 7.25
C SER A 82 8.99 0.87 7.62
N ASP A 83 8.91 2.20 7.61
CA ASP A 83 7.64 2.87 7.82
C ASP A 83 6.96 3.09 6.46
N THR A 84 5.66 2.81 6.39
CA THR A 84 4.90 2.97 5.15
C THR A 84 3.73 3.92 5.36
N TYR A 85 3.67 4.95 4.53
CA TYR A 85 2.53 5.85 4.43
C TYR A 85 1.59 5.36 3.34
N PHE A 86 0.29 5.37 3.60
CA PHE A 86 -0.76 5.16 2.60
C PHE A 86 -1.84 6.23 2.72
N GLY A 87 -2.32 6.71 1.58
CA GLY A 87 -3.38 7.71 1.52
C GLY A 87 -4.36 7.47 0.38
N TYR A 88 -5.64 7.69 0.64
CA TYR A 88 -6.69 7.67 -0.37
C TYR A 88 -6.59 8.90 -1.29
N MET A 89 -6.84 8.70 -2.59
CA MET A 89 -6.81 9.76 -3.58
C MET A 89 -8.02 9.65 -4.52
N LYS A 90 -8.89 10.67 -4.48
CA LYS A 90 -10.05 10.73 -5.39
C LYS A 90 -9.64 10.93 -6.85
N ASN A 91 -8.67 11.81 -7.07
CA ASN A 91 -8.18 12.17 -8.40
C ASN A 91 -6.75 11.65 -8.56
N LEU A 92 -6.40 11.29 -9.79
CA LEU A 92 -5.05 10.89 -10.11
C LEU A 92 -4.09 12.08 -9.98
N HIS A 93 -3.16 12.00 -9.04
CA HIS A 93 -1.99 12.86 -8.98
C HIS A 93 -0.76 11.97 -9.05
N LEU A 94 0.23 12.36 -9.85
CA LEU A 94 1.48 11.64 -10.02
C LEU A 94 2.60 12.49 -9.46
N ASP A 95 3.51 11.86 -8.72
CA ASP A 95 4.80 12.44 -8.44
C ASP A 95 5.78 12.02 -9.55
N LEU A 96 6.31 13.02 -10.26
CA LEU A 96 7.27 12.79 -11.35
C LEU A 96 8.72 12.74 -10.85
N ASN A 97 8.97 13.08 -9.58
CA ASN A 97 10.29 12.96 -8.96
C ASN A 97 10.58 11.52 -8.48
N GLY A 98 9.55 10.67 -8.39
CA GLY A 98 9.70 9.25 -8.07
C GLY A 98 9.89 8.98 -6.57
N GLU A 99 9.40 9.87 -5.72
CA GLU A 99 9.46 9.80 -4.25
C GLU A 99 8.39 8.86 -3.68
N GLY A 100 7.43 8.43 -4.49
CA GLY A 100 6.36 7.52 -4.07
C GLY A 100 5.75 6.71 -5.21
N HIS A 101 4.72 5.96 -4.85
CA HIS A 101 3.99 5.08 -5.76
C HIS A 101 2.52 5.51 -5.78
N VAL A 102 1.90 5.39 -6.96
CA VAL A 102 0.47 5.63 -7.14
C VAL A 102 -0.17 4.39 -7.74
N PHE A 103 -1.19 3.86 -7.08
CA PHE A 103 -1.92 2.66 -7.49
C PHE A 103 -3.42 2.96 -7.64
N GLY A 104 -4.13 2.07 -8.33
CA GLY A 104 -5.59 2.04 -8.26
C GLY A 104 -6.03 1.54 -6.88
N ALA A 105 -7.02 2.19 -6.27
CA ALA A 105 -7.59 1.75 -5.00
C ALA A 105 -8.77 0.78 -5.25
N PRO A 106 -9.09 -0.13 -4.31
CA PRO A 106 -10.24 -1.01 -4.46
C PRO A 106 -11.58 -0.27 -4.44
N THR A 107 -11.60 1.02 -4.08
CA THR A 107 -12.77 1.89 -4.23
C THR A 107 -13.08 2.27 -5.68
N GLY A 108 -12.19 1.94 -6.62
CA GLY A 108 -12.25 2.37 -8.02
C GLY A 108 -11.49 3.68 -8.30
N ASP A 109 -11.07 4.38 -7.26
CA ASP A 109 -10.26 5.60 -7.31
C ASP A 109 -8.74 5.27 -7.28
N TYR A 110 -7.93 6.06 -6.57
CA TYR A 110 -6.48 5.93 -6.50
C TYR A 110 -5.96 5.92 -5.06
N MET A 111 -4.70 5.54 -4.89
CA MET A 111 -3.98 5.64 -3.63
C MET A 111 -2.52 6.03 -3.83
N SER A 112 -1.97 6.72 -2.83
CA SER A 112 -0.53 6.96 -2.71
C SER A 112 0.08 6.00 -1.70
N LEU A 113 1.31 5.57 -1.97
CA LEU A 113 2.13 4.77 -1.07
C LEU A 113 3.57 5.31 -1.07
N ILE A 114 4.10 5.60 0.12
CA ILE A 114 5.49 6.02 0.31
C ILE A 114 6.14 5.09 1.34
N CYS A 115 7.33 4.57 1.02
CA CYS A 115 8.10 3.70 1.91
C CYS A 115 9.36 4.43 2.41
N TYR A 116 9.50 4.53 3.73
CA TYR A 116 10.69 5.06 4.38
C TYR A 116 11.52 3.89 4.91
N LYS A 117 12.76 3.78 4.44
CA LYS A 117 13.66 2.69 4.86
C LYS A 117 14.00 2.75 6.34
N ASN A 118 14.22 3.96 6.87
CA ASN A 118 14.61 4.19 8.25
C ASN A 118 13.38 4.19 9.17
N GLY A 119 12.83 3.00 9.43
CA GLY A 119 11.70 2.77 10.32
C GLY A 119 12.11 2.41 11.75
N SER A 120 11.62 1.28 12.25
CA SER A 120 11.80 0.85 13.64
C SER A 120 13.27 0.63 14.00
N LEU A 121 14.08 0.07 13.11
CA LEU A 121 15.50 -0.17 13.36
C LEU A 121 16.28 1.13 13.60
N ALA A 122 15.90 2.23 12.93
CA ALA A 122 16.51 3.54 13.16
C ALA A 122 16.14 4.08 14.56
N ARG A 123 14.86 3.93 14.97
CA ARG A 123 14.41 4.30 16.32
C ARG A 123 15.06 3.45 17.41
N GLU A 124 15.17 2.14 17.18
CA GLU A 124 15.81 1.19 18.09
C GLU A 124 17.29 1.51 18.28
N LYS A 125 18.03 1.81 17.21
CA LYS A 125 19.44 2.20 17.29
C LYS A 125 19.66 3.40 18.21
N ILE A 126 18.83 4.45 18.11
CA ILE A 126 18.92 5.60 19.02
C ILE A 126 18.60 5.20 20.46
N LYS A 127 17.53 4.41 20.65
CA LYS A 127 17.16 3.90 21.98
C LYS A 127 18.33 3.13 22.62
N GLU A 128 19.00 2.27 21.86
CA GLU A 128 20.14 1.46 22.30
C GLU A 128 21.40 2.30 22.57
N GLU A 129 21.73 3.25 21.69
CA GLU A 129 22.89 4.15 21.85
C GLU A 129 22.86 4.90 23.19
N PHE A 130 21.66 5.26 23.66
CA PHE A 130 21.46 5.95 24.94
C PHE A 130 21.07 5.00 26.10
N ASN A 131 21.15 3.67 25.91
CA ASN A 131 20.77 2.66 26.91
C ASN A 131 19.36 2.85 27.49
N LEU A 132 18.40 3.18 26.62
CA LEU A 132 17.02 3.43 26.98
C LEU A 132 16.14 2.18 26.78
N ASP A 133 15.05 2.13 27.53
CA ASP A 133 13.86 1.34 27.20
C ASP A 133 12.79 2.26 26.54
N TRP A 134 11.70 1.67 26.05
CA TRP A 134 10.66 2.45 25.35
C TRP A 134 9.88 3.39 26.28
N ASP A 135 9.78 3.09 27.57
CA ASP A 135 9.11 3.94 28.54
C ASP A 135 9.91 5.22 28.80
N LYS A 136 11.22 5.09 29.04
CA LYS A 136 12.14 6.24 29.18
C LYS A 136 12.23 7.05 27.90
N PHE A 137 12.30 6.40 26.74
CA PHE A 137 12.29 7.08 25.45
C PHE A 137 11.03 7.97 25.31
N SER A 138 9.87 7.41 25.67
CA SER A 138 8.58 8.12 25.64
C SER A 138 8.53 9.27 26.66
N GLU A 139 9.07 9.08 27.86
CA GLU A 139 9.13 10.11 28.90
C GLU A 139 9.96 11.33 28.44
N ILE A 140 11.13 11.07 27.82
CA ILE A 140 11.99 12.13 27.28
C ILE A 140 11.22 12.93 26.22
N LEU A 141 10.53 12.26 25.28
CA LEU A 141 9.73 12.94 24.25
C LEU A 141 8.61 13.82 24.84
N ARG A 142 8.03 13.44 25.98
CA ARG A 142 6.99 14.24 26.66
C ARG A 142 7.55 15.46 27.41
N LYS A 143 8.82 15.39 27.84
CA LYS A 143 9.50 16.48 28.57
C LYS A 143 10.16 17.49 27.63
N THR A 144 10.45 17.11 26.39
CA THR A 144 11.02 18.02 25.39
C THR A 144 9.94 18.81 24.67
N SER A 145 10.18 20.10 24.44
CA SER A 145 9.22 20.94 23.71
C SER A 145 9.18 20.56 22.22
N PRO A 146 8.00 20.57 21.57
CA PRO A 146 7.89 20.38 20.12
C PRO A 146 8.85 21.29 19.35
N GLY A 147 9.45 20.75 18.28
CA GLY A 147 10.48 21.44 17.49
C GLY A 147 11.90 21.34 18.03
N ASN A 148 12.12 20.69 19.18
CA ASN A 148 13.44 20.32 19.73
C ASN A 148 14.44 21.50 19.78
N ASN A 149 13.95 22.73 20.03
CA ASN A 149 14.75 23.96 20.02
C ASN A 149 15.60 24.15 18.74
N GLY A 150 15.08 23.71 17.59
CA GLY A 150 15.75 23.83 16.30
C GLY A 150 16.79 22.75 16.00
N LYS A 151 16.99 21.77 16.88
CA LYS A 151 17.88 20.63 16.65
C LYS A 151 17.21 19.58 15.75
N ILE A 152 17.89 19.18 14.68
CA ILE A 152 17.35 18.25 13.67
C ILE A 152 18.16 16.95 13.70
N MET A 153 17.45 15.83 13.53
CA MET A 153 18.03 14.51 13.30
C MET A 153 17.45 13.97 11.98
N LEU A 154 18.33 13.52 11.09
CA LEU A 154 17.92 12.75 9.92
C LEU A 154 18.04 11.26 10.28
N PRO A 155 16.94 10.49 10.23
CA PRO A 155 16.94 9.08 10.59
C PRO A 155 17.65 8.23 9.53
#